data_AF-A0A3M1CWM0-F1
#
_entry.id   AF-A0A3M1CWM0-F1
#
_cell.length_a   1.000
_cell.length_b   1.000
_cell.length_c   1.000
_cell.angle_alpha   90.00
_cell.angle_beta   90.00
_cell.angle_gamma   90.00
#
_symmetry.space_group_name_H-M   'P 1'
#
loop_
_entity.id
_entity.type
_entity.pdbx_description
1 polymer ?
#
loop_
_entity_poly.entity_id
_entity_poly.type
_entity_poly.pdbx_seq_one_letter_code
_entity_poly.pdbx_strand_id
1 'polypeptide(L)' 'MMPRNISLKNVPDDLVEKLKRRARKNRRSMQGELLFLLEKALRQEKLDLEVASSELDGLGLKTPEESEWIIRELRDGQ' A
#
# COMPACT_ATOMS: atom_id res chain seq x y z
N MET A 1 -20.11 -4.94 7.64
CA MET A 1 -19.35 -6.09 7.11
C MET A 1 -19.14 -7.09 8.24
N MET A 2 -19.33 -8.39 8.01
CA MET A 2 -19.17 -9.39 9.08
C MET A 2 -17.68 -9.79 9.22
N PRO A 3 -17.14 -9.84 10.45
CA PRO A 3 -15.76 -10.25 10.69
C PRO A 3 -15.57 -11.72 10.28
N ARG A 4 -14.45 -12.01 9.59
CA ARG A 4 -14.04 -13.38 9.25
C ARG A 4 -12.76 -13.73 10.01
N ASN A 5 -12.77 -14.90 10.63
CA ASN A 5 -11.62 -15.42 11.35
C ASN A 5 -10.70 -16.18 10.39
N ILE A 6 -9.42 -15.80 10.35
CA ILE A 6 -8.38 -16.49 9.58
C ILE A 6 -7.43 -17.15 10.59
N SER A 7 -7.14 -18.43 10.39
CA SER A 7 -6.19 -19.19 11.21
C SER A 7 -4.97 -19.57 10.37
N LEU A 8 -3.78 -19.24 10.87
CA LEU A 8 -2.51 -19.63 10.25
C LEU A 8 -1.93 -20.81 11.05
N LYS A 9 -1.70 -21.93 10.38
CA LYS A 9 -1.14 -23.16 10.97
C LYS A 9 0.34 -23.29 10.58
N ASN A 10 1.10 -24.01 11.40
CA ASN A 10 2.52 -24.34 11.15
C ASN A 10 3.41 -23.10 10.96
N VAL A 11 3.17 -22.05 11.75
CA VAL A 11 4.02 -20.85 11.74
C VAL A 11 5.31 -21.14 12.52
N PRO A 12 6.51 -20.90 11.94
CA PRO A 12 7.76 -21.10 12.65
C PRO A 12 7.85 -20.26 13.94
N ASP A 13 8.37 -20.85 15.02
CA ASP A 13 8.44 -20.20 16.33
C ASP A 13 9.26 -18.90 16.31
N ASP A 14 10.35 -18.88 15.53
CA ASP A 14 11.20 -17.69 15.39
C ASP A 14 10.43 -16.52 14.77
N LEU A 15 9.54 -16.81 13.83
CA LEU A 15 8.68 -15.83 13.19
C LEU A 15 7.63 -15.31 14.19
N VAL A 16 7.03 -16.20 14.98
CA VAL A 16 6.09 -15.81 16.04
C VAL A 16 6.77 -14.89 17.05
N GLU A 17 7.99 -15.17 17.47
CA GLU A 17 8.73 -14.32 18.41
C GLU A 17 9.14 -12.96 17.81
N LYS A 18 9.53 -12.92 16.52
CA LYS A 18 9.73 -11.66 15.79
C LYS A 18 8.44 -10.83 15.77
N LEU A 19 7.30 -11.44 15.48
CA LEU A 19 6.01 -10.77 15.45
C LEU A 19 5.57 -10.27 16.83
N LYS A 20 5.72 -11.08 17.89
CA LYS A 20 5.41 -10.67 19.28
C LYS A 20 6.23 -9.46 19.71
N ARG A 21 7.55 -9.46 19.45
CA ARG A 21 8.41 -8.31 19.77
C ARG A 21 7.97 -7.06 19.02
N ARG A 22 7.64 -7.20 17.75
CA ARG A 22 7.14 -6.09 16.92
C ARG A 22 5.80 -5.55 17.42
N ALA A 23 4.86 -6.43 17.75
CA ALA A 23 3.57 -6.06 18.33
C ALA A 23 3.73 -5.30 19.65
N ARG A 24 4.58 -5.78 20.57
CA ARG A 24 4.91 -5.10 21.83
C ARG A 24 5.51 -3.71 21.58
N LYS A 25 6.47 -3.60 20.66
CA LYS A 25 7.10 -2.32 20.28
C LYS A 25 6.07 -1.32 19.76
N ASN A 26 5.13 -1.78 18.95
CA ASN A 26 4.06 -0.95 18.37
C ASN A 26 2.85 -0.78 19.29
N ARG A 27 2.88 -1.33 20.51
CA ARG A 27 1.76 -1.34 21.47
C ARG A 27 0.45 -1.89 20.88
N ARG A 28 0.56 -2.92 20.04
CA ARG A 28 -0.57 -3.60 19.40
C ARG A 28 -0.71 -5.02 19.92
N SER A 29 -1.93 -5.55 19.86
CA SER A 29 -2.15 -6.99 20.04
C SER A 29 -1.51 -7.77 18.89
N MET A 30 -1.28 -9.08 19.08
CA MET A 30 -0.76 -9.95 18.04
C MET A 30 -1.66 -9.95 16.79
N GLN A 31 -2.98 -10.06 17.00
CA GLN A 31 -3.96 -9.96 15.90
C GLN A 31 -3.92 -8.59 15.21
N GLY A 32 -3.78 -7.50 15.96
CA GLY A 32 -3.69 -6.15 15.40
C GLY A 32 -2.42 -5.93 14.57
N GLU A 33 -1.29 -6.49 14.99
CA GLU A 33 -0.05 -6.43 14.20
C GLU A 33 -0.14 -7.26 12.92
N LEU A 34 -0.76 -8.44 12.97
CA LEU A 34 -1.05 -9.25 11.79
C LEU A 34 -1.94 -8.49 10.80
N LEU A 35 -3.03 -7.90 11.28
CA LEU A 35 -3.92 -7.11 10.44
C LEU A 35 -3.18 -5.93 9.80
N PHE A 36 -2.39 -5.18 10.58
CA PHE A 36 -1.58 -4.08 10.08
C PHE A 36 -0.59 -4.51 8.99
N LEU A 37 0.08 -5.67 9.18
CA LEU A 37 1.03 -6.19 8.18
C LEU A 37 0.32 -6.66 6.91
N LEU A 38 -0.85 -7.29 7.04
CA LEU A 38 -1.67 -7.68 5.89
C LEU A 38 -2.17 -6.46 5.12
N GLU A 39 -2.72 -5.45 5.82
CA GLU A 39 -3.13 -4.19 5.19
C GLU A 39 -1.96 -3.51 4.48
N LYS A 40 -0.78 -3.49 5.10
CA LYS A 40 0.42 -2.91 4.49
C LYS A 40 0.84 -3.67 3.23
N ALA A 41 0.88 -5.00 3.29
CA ALA A 41 1.25 -5.83 2.14
C ALA A 41 0.28 -5.62 0.96
N LEU A 42 -1.03 -5.63 1.24
CA LEU A 42 -2.07 -5.44 0.22
C LEU A 42 -2.15 -4.00 -0.31
N ARG A 43 -1.71 -3.00 0.46
CA ARG A 43 -1.58 -1.62 -0.04
C ARG A 43 -0.42 -1.46 -1.02
N GLN A 44 0.65 -2.23 -0.85
CA GLN A 44 1.82 -2.16 -1.74
C GLN A 44 1.54 -2.81 -3.11
N GLU A 45 0.62 -3.77 -3.19
CA GLU A 45 0.16 -4.38 -4.45
C GLU A 45 -0.77 -3.47 -5.27
N LYS A 46 -1.38 -2.44 -4.67
CA LYS A 46 -2.33 -1.55 -5.37
C LYS A 46 -1.71 -0.38 -6.12
N LEU A 47 -0.38 -0.27 -6.13
CA LEU A 47 0.32 0.56 -7.12
C LEU A 47 1.02 -0.34 -8.13
N ASP A 48 0.26 -1.31 -8.65
CA ASP A 48 0.57 -1.84 -9.96
C ASP A 48 0.33 -0.69 -10.95
N LEU A 49 1.40 0.02 -11.31
CA LEU A 49 1.38 1.15 -12.25
C LEU A 49 0.65 0.77 -13.54
N GLU A 50 0.69 -0.51 -13.90
CA GLU A 50 0.01 -1.09 -15.06
C GLU A 50 -1.52 -1.08 -14.91
N VAL A 51 -2.04 -1.46 -13.73
CA VAL A 51 -3.48 -1.41 -13.43
C VAL A 51 -3.95 0.03 -13.27
N ALA A 52 -3.17 0.88 -12.61
CA ALA A 52 -3.48 2.31 -12.48
C ALA A 52 -3.53 3.01 -13.85
N SER A 53 -2.65 2.66 -14.81
CA SER A 53 -2.68 3.20 -16.16
C SER A 53 -3.94 2.78 -16.93
N SER A 54 -4.37 1.52 -16.79
CA SER A 54 -5.55 1.00 -17.49
C SER A 54 -6.88 1.66 -17.04
N GLU A 55 -7.00 2.01 -15.76
CA GLU A 55 -8.14 2.76 -15.23
C GLU A 55 -8.12 4.23 -15.70
N LEU A 56 -6.92 4.82 -15.89
CA LEU A 56 -6.76 6.17 -16.42
C LEU A 56 -7.09 6.26 -17.93
N ASP A 57 -6.79 5.21 -18.71
CA ASP A 57 -7.17 5.12 -20.12
C ASP A 57 -8.70 5.12 -20.31
N GLY A 58 -9.44 4.46 -19.42
CA GLY A 58 -10.91 4.45 -19.41
C GLY A 58 -11.53 5.80 -19.04
N LEU A 59 -10.78 6.66 -18.34
CA LEU A 59 -11.18 8.02 -17.98
C LEU A 59 -10.77 9.07 -19.02
N GLY A 60 -10.08 8.66 -20.10
CA GLY A 60 -9.62 9.57 -21.16
C GLY A 60 -8.59 10.60 -20.69
N LEU A 61 -7.94 10.35 -19.56
CA LEU A 61 -6.95 11.24 -18.96
C LEU A 61 -5.63 11.10 -19.71
N LYS A 62 -5.54 11.75 -20.87
CA LYS A 62 -4.25 12.03 -21.49
C LYS A 62 -3.56 13.06 -20.61
N THR A 63 -2.35 12.78 -20.14
CA THR A 63 -1.42 13.86 -19.77
C THR A 63 -1.18 14.67 -21.03
N PRO A 64 -1.76 15.87 -21.16
CA PRO A 64 -1.54 16.66 -22.36
C PRO A 64 -0.09 17.16 -22.34
N GLU A 65 0.45 17.40 -23.52
CA GLU A 65 1.73 18.13 -23.72
C GLU A 65 1.72 19.50 -23.00
N GLU A 66 0.55 19.98 -22.55
CA GLU A 66 0.37 21.12 -21.63
C GLU A 66 1.20 21.01 -20.35
N SER A 67 1.52 19.79 -19.89
CA SER A 67 2.39 19.63 -18.71
C SER A 67 3.79 20.20 -18.97
N GLU A 68 4.31 20.11 -20.20
CA GLU A 68 5.59 20.73 -20.55
C GLU A 68 5.51 22.25 -20.57
N TRP A 69 4.41 22.82 -21.07
CA TRP A 69 4.19 24.26 -21.05
C TRP A 69 4.10 24.79 -19.61
N ILE A 70 3.34 24.13 -18.73
CA ILE A 70 3.20 24.49 -17.31
C ILE A 70 4.57 24.42 -16.60
N ILE A 71 5.37 23.39 -16.85
CA ILE A 71 6.70 23.24 -16.24
C ILE A 71 7.67 24.33 -16.74
N ARG A 72 7.60 24.70 -18.02
CA ARG A 72 8.44 25.79 -18.58
C ARG A 72 8.03 27.15 -18.02
N GLU A 73 6.73 27.46 -18.00
CA GLU A 73 6.20 28.73 -17.47
C GLU A 73 6.55 28.91 -15.98
N LEU A 74 6.41 27.85 -15.17
CA LEU A 74 6.76 27.88 -13.74
C LEU A 74 8.28 27.99 -13.49
N ARG A 75 9.10 27.50 -14.42
CA ARG A 75 10.56 27.58 -14.32
C ARG A 75 11.08 28.94 -14.76
N ASP A 76 10.51 29.52 -15.81
CA ASP A 76 10.98 30.76 -16.42
C ASP A 76 10.38 32.02 -15.75
N GLY A 77 9.42 31.84 -14.83
CA GLY A 77 8.80 32.89 -14.02
C GLY A 77 9.44 33.15 -12.64
N GLN A 78 10.65 32.67 -12.37
CA GLN A 78 11.37 32.87 -11.09
C GLN A 78 12.68 33.64 -11.24
#